data_AF-B2WB18-F1
#
_entry.id   AF-B2WB18-F1
#
_cell.length_a   1.000
_cell.length_b   1.000
_cell.length_c   1.000
_cell.angle_alpha   90.00
_cell.angle_beta   90.00
_cell.angle_gamma   90.00
#
_symmetry.space_group_name_H-M   'P 1'
#
loop_
_entity.id
_entity.type
_entity.pdbx_description
1 polymer ?
#
loop_
_entity_poly.entity_id
_entity_poly.type
_entity_poly.pdbx_seq_one_letter_code
_entity_poly.pdbx_strand_id
1 'polypeptide(L)'
;MCIELDHGSRQIIVCTRRGSVTSLGAWEATQRNFIPKDPVGYKQVRDYHHVLELFNHILRTAPEWSDQKYSVGMVGTPFNAILDWPMGTPSGFAFFLDPDVNKMVKKVLNAWAEFLVSPDSAYVLGDDKIGWLSDHGIHDLPITANVGQKSYLFEELFECDPSKEHHGYKSWDHFFTRCFKEDKRLIANPEDDNVIANACESKPYKVARNVAQRDHFWIKGQAYSLMDMLAMDLLHEHLIGGTVYQAFLSALTYLKEGTYFSEPLFEGLGDPSTKSDIDKGKEVTSQGYLTAKATRAIVFIEADNKDLGLVCFPGHKHD
;
A
#
# COMPACT_ATOMS: atom_id res chain seq x y z
N MET A 1 2.62 3.65 24.27
CA MET A 1 2.51 2.39 25.03
C MET A 1 3.38 1.37 24.31
N CYS A 2 4.55 1.04 24.86
CA CYS A 2 5.45 0.03 24.30
C CYS A 2 5.21 -1.29 25.02
N ILE A 3 4.99 -2.37 24.26
CA ILE A 3 4.88 -3.73 24.79
C ILE A 3 6.06 -4.52 24.22
N GLU A 4 6.99 -4.90 25.10
CA GLU A 4 8.00 -5.92 24.88
C GLU A 4 7.35 -7.30 24.88
N LEU A 5 7.72 -8.19 23.95
CA LEU A 5 7.36 -9.60 24.02
C LEU A 5 8.62 -10.48 24.02
N ASP A 6 8.71 -11.22 25.13
CA ASP A 6 9.75 -12.13 25.56
C ASP A 6 9.84 -13.41 24.70
N HIS A 7 11.03 -14.00 24.69
CA HIS A 7 11.41 -15.18 23.93
C HIS A 7 10.98 -16.48 24.65
N GLY A 8 10.13 -17.29 24.00
CA GLY A 8 9.77 -18.63 24.45
C GLY A 8 9.80 -19.64 23.31
N SER A 9 10.72 -20.60 23.37
CA SER A 9 10.91 -21.66 22.37
C SER A 9 10.11 -22.93 22.67
N ARG A 10 9.94 -23.77 21.62
CA ARG A 10 9.50 -25.20 21.53
C ARG A 10 8.03 -25.37 21.08
N GLN A 11 7.62 -26.28 20.19
CA GLN A 11 8.21 -27.52 19.64
C GLN A 11 7.53 -27.92 18.29
N ILE A 12 8.13 -28.90 17.62
CA ILE A 12 7.97 -29.36 16.22
C ILE A 12 6.79 -30.33 16.02
N ILE A 13 6.09 -30.24 14.87
CA ILE A 13 5.44 -31.40 14.22
C ILE A 13 5.75 -31.36 12.71
N VAL A 14 6.57 -32.32 12.28
CA VAL A 14 6.84 -32.64 10.86
C VAL A 14 5.77 -33.60 10.37
N CYS A 15 5.15 -33.30 9.24
CA CYS A 15 4.45 -34.30 8.44
C CYS A 15 4.84 -34.10 6.97
N THR A 16 5.72 -34.96 6.47
CA THR A 16 6.15 -34.98 5.07
C THR A 16 5.23 -35.89 4.26
N ARG A 17 4.75 -35.41 3.12
CA ARG A 17 4.46 -36.28 1.96
C ARG A 17 4.61 -35.50 0.66
N ARG A 18 5.76 -35.77 0.03
CA ARG A 18 6.10 -35.74 -1.41
C ARG A 18 5.11 -34.98 -2.32
N GLY A 19 5.56 -33.82 -2.76
CA GLY A 19 5.12 -33.11 -3.96
C GLY A 19 6.24 -32.19 -4.44
N SER A 20 7.44 -32.75 -4.62
CA SER A 20 8.60 -32.02 -5.11
C SER A 20 8.41 -31.67 -6.59
N VAL A 21 8.59 -30.38 -6.91
CA VAL A 21 8.87 -29.81 -8.23
C VAL A 21 7.69 -29.77 -9.22
N THR A 22 6.84 -28.73 -9.13
CA THR A 22 6.02 -28.27 -10.28
C THR A 22 5.69 -26.76 -10.29
N SER A 23 6.17 -25.93 -9.36
CA SER A 23 5.91 -24.48 -9.40
C SER A 23 6.93 -23.66 -10.21
N LEU A 24 8.16 -24.16 -10.43
CA LEU A 24 9.16 -23.45 -11.25
C LEU A 24 8.81 -23.41 -12.75
N GLY A 25 8.18 -24.46 -13.28
CA GLY A 25 7.80 -24.51 -14.70
C GLY A 25 6.65 -23.58 -15.09
N ALA A 26 5.92 -23.05 -14.10
CA ALA A 26 4.81 -22.13 -14.34
C ALA A 26 5.28 -20.68 -14.61
N TRP A 27 6.53 -20.36 -14.29
CA TRP A 27 7.19 -19.09 -14.63
C TRP A 27 7.65 -19.06 -16.09
N GLU A 28 8.06 -20.21 -16.65
CA GLU A 28 8.51 -20.33 -18.04
C GLU A 28 7.34 -20.47 -19.03
N ALA A 29 6.19 -21.00 -18.60
CA ALA A 29 5.09 -21.37 -19.50
C ALA A 29 4.20 -20.19 -19.96
N THR A 30 4.29 -19.01 -19.35
CA THR A 30 3.43 -17.85 -19.66
C THR A 30 4.03 -16.84 -20.65
N GLN A 31 5.25 -17.05 -21.16
CA GLN A 31 5.95 -16.08 -22.01
C GLN A 31 5.52 -16.01 -23.49
N ARG A 32 4.42 -16.65 -23.91
CA ARG A 32 4.11 -16.78 -25.36
C ARG A 32 3.51 -15.55 -26.05
N ASN A 33 3.14 -14.49 -25.34
CA ASN A 33 2.65 -13.24 -25.93
C ASN A 33 3.34 -12.02 -25.29
N PHE A 34 4.57 -11.75 -25.71
CA PHE A 34 5.41 -10.68 -25.19
C PHE A 34 5.00 -9.32 -25.82
N ILE A 35 4.43 -8.41 -25.03
CA ILE A 35 4.47 -6.98 -25.36
C ILE A 35 5.88 -6.50 -24.97
N PRO A 36 6.67 -5.77 -25.76
CA PRO A 36 8.09 -5.51 -25.42
C PRO A 36 8.35 -4.39 -24.40
N LYS A 37 7.32 -3.65 -23.96
CA LYS A 37 7.42 -2.45 -23.13
C LYS A 37 6.36 -2.46 -22.05
N ASP A 38 6.70 -1.99 -20.84
CA ASP A 38 5.71 -1.72 -19.79
C ASP A 38 4.85 -0.48 -20.14
N PRO A 39 3.79 -0.15 -19.36
CA PRO A 39 2.93 1.01 -19.63
C PRO A 39 3.65 2.37 -19.67
N VAL A 40 4.91 2.42 -19.21
CA VAL A 40 5.75 3.62 -19.08
C VAL A 40 6.89 3.63 -20.12
N GLY A 41 7.08 2.54 -20.87
CA GLY A 41 8.05 2.40 -21.96
C GLY A 41 9.36 1.70 -21.61
N TYR A 42 9.51 1.16 -20.39
CA TYR A 42 10.72 0.47 -19.95
C TYR A 42 10.76 -1.01 -20.33
N LYS A 43 11.96 -1.60 -20.26
CA LYS A 43 12.19 -3.03 -20.50
C LYS A 43 11.57 -3.84 -19.37
N GLN A 44 10.81 -4.87 -19.73
CA GLN A 44 10.13 -5.72 -18.76
C GLN A 44 11.10 -6.61 -17.98
N VAL A 45 10.65 -6.99 -16.80
CA VAL A 45 11.19 -8.09 -16.01
C VAL A 45 11.17 -9.36 -16.86
N ARG A 46 12.29 -10.10 -16.89
CA ARG A 46 12.50 -11.23 -17.83
C ARG A 46 12.28 -12.55 -17.13
N ASP A 47 12.88 -12.69 -15.96
CA ASP A 47 12.83 -13.89 -15.15
C ASP A 47 13.05 -13.56 -13.65
N TYR A 48 12.94 -14.56 -12.79
CA TYR A 48 13.11 -14.36 -11.34
C TYR A 48 14.55 -13.96 -10.96
N HIS A 49 15.56 -14.33 -11.75
CA HIS A 49 16.92 -13.86 -11.51
C HIS A 49 17.02 -12.35 -11.76
N HIS A 50 16.41 -11.87 -12.85
CA HIS A 50 16.30 -10.45 -13.13
C HIS A 50 15.53 -9.70 -12.02
N VAL A 51 14.46 -10.29 -11.46
CA VAL A 51 13.76 -9.71 -10.29
C VAL A 51 14.72 -9.55 -9.11
N LEU A 52 15.49 -10.59 -8.78
CA LEU A 52 16.43 -10.55 -7.65
C LEU A 52 17.57 -9.54 -7.88
N GLU A 53 18.05 -9.38 -9.11
CA GLU A 53 19.02 -8.35 -9.48
C GLU A 53 18.45 -6.93 -9.27
N LEU A 54 17.21 -6.70 -9.71
CA LEU A 54 16.53 -5.42 -9.52
C LEU A 54 16.26 -5.14 -8.04
N PHE A 55 15.86 -6.14 -7.25
CA PHE A 55 15.69 -6.01 -5.81
C PHE A 55 17.00 -5.63 -5.13
N ASN A 56 18.10 -6.27 -5.50
CA ASN A 56 19.42 -5.95 -4.95
C ASN A 56 19.86 -4.51 -5.28
N HIS A 57 19.44 -3.97 -6.43
CA HIS A 57 19.62 -2.55 -6.73
C HIS A 57 18.73 -1.68 -5.83
N ILE A 58 17.43 -1.97 -5.75
CA ILE A 58 16.45 -1.16 -5.01
C ILE A 58 16.76 -1.09 -3.51
N LEU A 59 17.29 -2.17 -2.93
CA LEU A 59 17.69 -2.22 -1.52
C LEU A 59 18.66 -1.10 -1.10
N ARG A 60 19.28 -0.38 -2.05
CA ARG A 60 20.21 0.72 -1.81
C ARG A 60 19.83 2.02 -2.51
N THR A 61 18.60 2.13 -3.02
CA THR A 61 18.12 3.33 -3.70
C THR A 61 16.90 3.87 -3.00
N ALA A 62 16.89 5.18 -2.74
CA ALA A 62 15.71 5.86 -2.23
C ALA A 62 14.77 6.16 -3.40
N PRO A 63 13.45 6.18 -3.20
CA PRO A 63 12.53 6.60 -4.24
C PRO A 63 12.83 8.03 -4.69
N GLU A 64 13.03 8.21 -5.99
CA GLU A 64 13.29 9.51 -6.61
C GLU A 64 11.99 10.19 -7.05
N TRP A 65 11.98 11.51 -7.05
CA TRP A 65 10.93 12.27 -7.70
C TRP A 65 10.94 12.02 -9.22
N SER A 66 9.75 11.93 -9.81
CA SER A 66 9.58 11.84 -11.25
C SER A 66 8.19 12.30 -11.64
N ASP A 67 8.09 13.37 -12.42
CA ASP A 67 6.79 13.89 -12.90
C ASP A 67 6.02 12.83 -13.69
N GLN A 68 6.73 11.99 -14.44
CA GLN A 68 6.12 10.89 -15.18
C GLN A 68 5.51 9.86 -14.24
N LYS A 69 6.26 9.39 -13.23
CA LYS A 69 5.73 8.45 -12.23
C LYS A 69 4.61 9.08 -11.40
N TYR A 70 4.69 10.39 -11.15
CA TYR A 70 3.69 11.16 -10.43
C TYR A 70 2.37 11.19 -11.17
N SER A 71 2.40 11.49 -12.47
CA SER A 71 1.21 11.53 -13.32
C SER A 71 0.44 10.20 -13.42
N VAL A 72 1.08 9.09 -13.05
CA VAL A 72 0.50 7.74 -13.05
C VAL A 72 0.40 7.12 -11.65
N GLY A 73 0.63 7.88 -10.58
CA GLY A 73 0.46 7.41 -9.20
C GLY A 73 1.53 6.42 -8.69
N MET A 74 2.63 6.23 -9.43
CA MET A 74 3.69 5.25 -9.11
C MET A 74 4.96 5.87 -8.50
N VAL A 75 4.87 7.04 -7.88
CA VAL A 75 6.01 7.61 -7.14
C VAL A 75 6.10 6.93 -5.80
N GLY A 76 7.29 6.45 -5.42
CA GLY A 76 7.51 5.88 -4.09
C GLY A 76 7.51 4.35 -4.00
N THR A 77 7.07 3.63 -5.02
CA THR A 77 6.68 2.20 -4.89
C THR A 77 7.45 1.25 -5.84
N PRO A 78 8.80 1.26 -5.84
CA PRO A 78 9.62 0.57 -6.84
C PRO A 78 9.50 -0.97 -6.81
N PHE A 79 9.23 -1.56 -5.64
CA PHE A 79 8.96 -3.00 -5.54
C PHE A 79 7.63 -3.37 -6.19
N ASN A 80 6.58 -2.56 -5.99
CA ASN A 80 5.29 -2.78 -6.63
C ASN A 80 5.43 -2.71 -8.15
N ALA A 81 6.14 -1.71 -8.69
CA ALA A 81 6.37 -1.58 -10.13
C ALA A 81 7.03 -2.80 -10.79
N ILE A 82 7.85 -3.57 -10.05
CA ILE A 82 8.46 -4.82 -10.54
C ILE A 82 7.49 -5.99 -10.45
N LEU A 83 6.68 -6.03 -9.38
CA LEU A 83 5.83 -7.16 -9.04
C LEU A 83 4.43 -7.09 -9.65
N ASP A 84 3.98 -5.90 -10.05
CA ASP A 84 2.67 -5.61 -10.65
C ASP A 84 2.27 -6.66 -11.69
N TRP A 85 3.10 -6.80 -12.72
CA TRP A 85 2.82 -7.73 -13.79
C TRP A 85 2.83 -9.21 -13.37
N PRO A 86 3.89 -9.76 -12.72
CA PRO A 86 3.85 -11.15 -12.34
C PRO A 86 2.70 -11.46 -11.37
N MET A 87 2.29 -10.54 -10.49
CA MET A 87 1.14 -10.70 -9.60
C MET A 87 -0.17 -10.98 -10.36
N GLY A 88 -0.40 -10.30 -11.48
CA GLY A 88 -1.60 -10.46 -12.31
C GLY A 88 -1.70 -11.76 -13.12
N THR A 89 -0.76 -12.70 -12.98
CA THR A 89 -0.84 -14.02 -13.65
C THR A 89 -1.45 -15.08 -12.74
N PRO A 90 -2.14 -16.14 -13.24
CA PRO A 90 -2.64 -17.23 -12.38
C PRO A 90 -1.56 -17.87 -11.51
N SER A 91 -0.37 -18.06 -12.06
CA SER A 91 0.79 -18.61 -11.36
C SER A 91 1.31 -17.64 -10.30
N GLY A 92 1.44 -16.35 -10.63
CA GLY A 92 1.88 -15.32 -9.70
C GLY A 92 0.89 -15.08 -8.57
N PHE A 93 -0.42 -15.06 -8.87
CA PHE A 93 -1.48 -15.02 -7.87
C PHE A 93 -1.32 -16.12 -6.82
N ALA A 94 -1.14 -17.37 -7.25
CA ALA A 94 -0.91 -18.48 -6.34
C ALA A 94 0.41 -18.35 -5.57
N PHE A 95 1.47 -17.88 -6.23
CA PHE A 95 2.79 -17.68 -5.64
C PHE A 95 2.78 -16.62 -4.52
N PHE A 96 2.21 -15.44 -4.77
CA PHE A 96 2.16 -14.38 -3.76
C PHE A 96 1.06 -14.57 -2.71
N LEU A 97 0.18 -15.57 -2.86
CA LEU A 97 -0.69 -16.03 -1.79
C LEU A 97 0.02 -16.95 -0.78
N ASP A 98 1.20 -17.48 -1.12
CA ASP A 98 1.95 -18.36 -0.23
C ASP A 98 2.50 -17.57 0.98
N PRO A 99 2.17 -17.96 2.23
CA PRO A 99 2.67 -17.28 3.42
C PRO A 99 4.19 -17.29 3.54
N ASP A 100 4.87 -18.33 3.06
CA ASP A 100 6.33 -18.44 3.13
C ASP A 100 7.01 -17.50 2.12
N VAL A 101 6.40 -17.31 0.94
CA VAL A 101 6.82 -16.26 -0.01
C VAL A 101 6.67 -14.88 0.64
N ASN A 102 5.52 -14.58 1.23
CA ASN A 102 5.29 -13.29 1.90
C ASN A 102 6.28 -13.03 3.05
N LYS A 103 6.64 -14.05 3.83
CA LYS A 103 7.69 -13.93 4.87
C LYS A 103 9.04 -13.52 4.28
N MET A 104 9.40 -14.04 3.11
CA MET A 104 10.66 -13.69 2.46
C MET A 104 10.62 -12.29 1.84
N VAL A 105 9.51 -11.91 1.21
CA VAL A 105 9.30 -10.54 0.71
C VAL A 105 9.36 -9.54 1.86
N LYS A 106 8.76 -9.84 3.00
CA LYS A 106 8.85 -9.01 4.20
C LYS A 106 10.30 -8.78 4.65
N LYS A 107 11.17 -9.79 4.58
CA LYS A 107 12.60 -9.59 4.91
C LYS A 107 13.28 -8.62 3.95
N VAL A 108 12.97 -8.68 2.66
CA VAL A 108 13.49 -7.76 1.65
C VAL A 108 13.01 -6.34 1.93
N LEU A 109 11.71 -6.15 2.18
CA LEU A 109 11.14 -4.84 2.48
C LEU A 109 11.67 -4.26 3.80
N ASN A 110 11.86 -5.08 4.83
CA ASN A 110 12.48 -4.63 6.08
C ASN A 110 13.92 -4.14 5.86
N ALA A 111 14.72 -4.85 5.06
CA ALA A 111 16.08 -4.42 4.74
C ALA A 111 16.09 -3.10 3.95
N TRP A 112 15.12 -2.89 3.05
CA TRP A 112 14.95 -1.61 2.38
C TRP A 112 14.53 -0.49 3.35
N ALA A 113 13.59 -0.78 4.26
CA ALA A 113 13.16 0.17 5.28
C ALA A 113 14.35 0.62 6.17
N GLU A 114 15.22 -0.31 6.58
CA GLU A 114 16.46 0.03 7.31
C GLU A 114 17.33 1.03 6.53
N PHE A 115 17.47 0.86 5.21
CA PHE A 115 18.15 1.82 4.35
C PHE A 115 17.41 3.16 4.28
N LEU A 116 16.08 3.17 4.11
CA LEU A 116 15.28 4.40 3.99
C LEU A 116 15.24 5.25 5.26
N VAL A 117 15.43 4.64 6.43
CA VAL A 117 15.54 5.38 7.71
C VAL A 117 16.95 5.94 7.90
N SER A 118 17.95 5.44 7.18
CA SER A 118 19.33 5.90 7.27
C SER A 118 19.56 7.25 6.57
N PRO A 119 20.55 8.05 7.01
CA PRO A 119 20.92 9.30 6.35
C PRO A 119 21.36 9.14 4.89
N ASP A 120 21.90 7.97 4.52
CA ASP A 120 22.34 7.68 3.16
C ASP A 120 21.18 7.73 2.15
N SER A 121 19.93 7.59 2.59
CA SER A 121 18.75 7.73 1.75
C SER A 121 18.35 9.18 1.44
N ALA A 122 18.92 10.17 2.15
CA ALA A 122 18.52 11.57 2.03
C ALA A 122 19.00 12.24 0.73
N TYR A 123 19.83 11.57 -0.09
CA TYR A 123 20.36 12.13 -1.34
C TYR A 123 19.27 12.56 -2.34
N VAL A 124 18.06 12.01 -2.24
CA VAL A 124 16.90 12.38 -3.06
C VAL A 124 16.10 13.56 -2.49
N LEU A 125 16.53 14.15 -1.37
CA LEU A 125 15.90 15.32 -0.74
C LEU A 125 16.59 16.62 -1.17
N GLY A 126 17.01 16.69 -2.43
CA GLY A 126 17.58 17.89 -3.04
C GLY A 126 16.56 18.69 -3.85
N ASP A 127 17.04 19.78 -4.46
CA ASP A 127 16.30 20.65 -5.39
C ASP A 127 16.54 20.29 -6.87
N ASP A 128 17.23 19.17 -7.13
CA ASP A 128 17.56 18.69 -8.46
C ASP A 128 16.41 17.89 -9.12
N LYS A 129 16.67 17.33 -10.31
CA LYS A 129 15.64 16.64 -11.11
C LYS A 129 15.06 15.38 -10.46
N ILE A 130 15.79 14.75 -9.55
CA ILE A 130 15.34 13.55 -8.83
C ILE A 130 14.88 13.91 -7.42
N GLY A 131 15.04 15.17 -7.04
CA GLY A 131 14.80 15.73 -5.73
C GLY A 131 13.33 15.91 -5.40
N TRP A 132 12.94 15.45 -4.20
CA TRP A 132 11.62 15.71 -3.63
C TRP A 132 11.42 17.15 -3.18
N LEU A 133 12.51 17.90 -2.99
CA LEU A 133 12.51 19.33 -2.66
C LEU A 133 12.78 20.20 -3.91
N SER A 134 12.62 19.63 -5.10
CA SER A 134 12.62 20.37 -6.36
C SER A 134 11.41 21.30 -6.48
N ASP A 135 11.45 22.20 -7.46
CA ASP A 135 10.33 23.10 -7.79
C ASP A 135 9.01 22.33 -7.98
N HIS A 136 9.07 21.10 -8.52
CA HIS A 136 7.91 20.24 -8.70
C HIS A 136 7.41 19.66 -7.37
N GLY A 137 8.30 19.05 -6.57
CA GLY A 137 7.91 18.43 -5.30
C GLY A 137 7.38 19.43 -4.28
N ILE A 138 8.05 20.58 -4.13
CA ILE A 138 7.62 21.68 -3.22
C ILE A 138 6.31 22.32 -3.68
N HIS A 139 5.96 22.23 -4.96
CA HIS A 139 4.68 22.74 -5.48
C HIS A 139 3.54 21.71 -5.34
N ASP A 140 3.77 20.46 -5.72
CA ASP A 140 2.71 19.45 -5.84
C ASP A 140 2.32 18.82 -4.49
N LEU A 141 3.26 18.68 -3.55
CA LEU A 141 2.97 18.18 -2.21
C LEU A 141 2.02 19.10 -1.43
N PRO A 142 2.23 20.44 -1.40
CA PRO A 142 1.26 21.35 -0.80
C PRO A 142 -0.09 21.38 -1.50
N ILE A 143 -0.17 21.26 -2.83
CA ILE A 143 -1.46 21.21 -3.52
C ILE A 143 -2.32 20.06 -3.00
N THR A 144 -1.71 18.89 -2.85
CA THR A 144 -2.41 17.71 -2.32
C THR A 144 -2.83 17.93 -0.86
N ALA A 145 -1.92 18.45 -0.05
CA ALA A 145 -2.13 18.67 1.38
C ALA A 145 -3.11 19.81 1.72
N ASN A 146 -3.27 20.81 0.84
CA ASN A 146 -4.17 21.94 1.06
C ASN A 146 -5.66 21.61 0.82
N VAL A 147 -5.97 20.47 0.19
CA VAL A 147 -7.34 19.97 -0.10
C VAL A 147 -8.26 21.06 -0.69
N GLY A 148 -7.70 21.97 -1.48
CA GLY A 148 -8.42 23.06 -2.17
C GLY A 148 -9.02 24.16 -1.28
N GLN A 149 -8.71 24.22 0.03
CA GLN A 149 -9.30 25.21 0.93
C GLN A 149 -8.40 26.43 1.18
N LYS A 150 -7.08 26.25 1.15
CA LYS A 150 -6.07 27.29 1.42
C LYS A 150 -4.85 27.10 0.50
N SER A 151 -3.97 28.08 0.45
CA SER A 151 -2.74 28.03 -0.36
C SER A 151 -1.52 28.19 0.53
N TYR A 152 -1.37 27.28 1.50
CA TYR A 152 -0.16 27.23 2.32
C TYR A 152 1.02 26.70 1.49
N LEU A 153 2.19 27.29 1.69
CA LEU A 153 3.47 26.79 1.18
C LEU A 153 3.91 25.52 1.92
N PHE A 154 4.90 24.83 1.38
CA PHE A 154 5.40 23.57 1.95
C PHE A 154 5.86 23.74 3.40
N GLU A 155 6.67 24.75 3.68
CA GLU A 155 7.18 25.09 5.00
C GLU A 155 6.14 25.66 5.94
N GLU A 156 4.98 26.09 5.43
CA GLU A 156 3.85 26.48 6.25
C GLU A 156 3.05 25.25 6.68
N LEU A 157 3.00 24.20 5.85
CA LEU A 157 2.26 22.97 6.12
C LEU A 157 3.01 22.01 7.03
N PHE A 158 4.29 21.78 6.75
CA PHE A 158 5.06 20.70 7.36
C PHE A 158 6.08 21.22 8.37
N GLU A 159 6.40 20.38 9.34
CA GLU A 159 7.50 20.62 10.27
C GLU A 159 8.84 20.51 9.52
N CYS A 160 9.36 21.64 9.04
CA CYS A 160 10.64 21.73 8.36
C CYS A 160 11.28 23.12 8.52
N ASP A 161 12.55 23.21 8.15
CA ASP A 161 13.36 24.44 8.19
C ASP A 161 14.12 24.59 6.86
N PRO A 162 13.60 25.39 5.90
CA PRO A 162 14.21 25.54 4.58
C PRO A 162 15.66 26.07 4.58
N SER A 163 16.14 26.62 5.70
CA SER A 163 17.53 27.08 5.81
C SER A 163 18.53 25.94 6.06
N LYS A 164 18.04 24.74 6.40
CA LYS A 164 18.86 23.55 6.65
C LYS A 164 18.93 22.66 5.42
N GLU A 165 20.00 21.89 5.33
CA GLU A 165 20.11 20.79 4.38
C GLU A 165 18.89 19.86 4.49
N HIS A 166 18.33 19.49 3.33
CA HIS A 166 17.11 18.69 3.21
C HIS A 166 15.94 19.25 4.02
N HIS A 167 15.88 20.57 4.23
CA HIS A 167 14.91 21.25 5.09
C HIS A 167 14.87 20.71 6.55
N GLY A 168 15.95 20.10 7.02
CA GLY A 168 16.05 19.47 8.33
C GLY A 168 15.57 18.01 8.40
N TYR A 169 15.11 17.44 7.30
CA TYR A 169 14.84 16.00 7.22
C TYR A 169 16.15 15.21 7.23
N LYS A 170 16.12 14.03 7.86
CA LYS A 170 17.33 13.24 8.16
C LYS A 170 17.52 12.04 7.25
N SER A 171 16.46 11.63 6.58
CA SER A 171 16.36 10.43 5.76
C SER A 171 15.11 10.55 4.88
N TRP A 172 15.02 9.70 3.85
CA TRP A 172 13.83 9.64 3.01
C TRP A 172 12.59 9.28 3.83
N ASP A 173 12.69 8.34 4.76
CA ASP A 173 11.58 7.94 5.63
C ASP A 173 11.09 9.11 6.50
N HIS A 174 12.01 9.89 7.10
CA HIS A 174 11.65 11.08 7.90
C HIS A 174 10.88 12.13 7.07
N PHE A 175 11.25 12.30 5.80
CA PHE A 175 10.52 13.18 4.87
C PHE A 175 9.18 12.57 4.42
N PHE A 176 9.14 11.27 4.17
CA PHE A 176 7.95 10.59 3.70
C PHE A 176 6.85 10.56 4.76
N THR A 177 7.23 10.37 6.03
CA THR A 177 6.34 10.45 7.19
C THR A 177 6.30 11.84 7.83
N ARG A 178 6.65 12.89 7.08
CA ARG A 178 6.72 14.27 7.59
C ARG A 178 5.45 14.67 8.35
N CYS A 179 5.65 15.33 9.48
CA CYS A 179 4.56 15.84 10.31
C CYS A 179 4.01 17.14 9.73
N PHE A 180 2.69 17.31 9.82
CA PHE A 180 2.06 18.61 9.65
C PHE A 180 2.31 19.45 10.90
N LYS A 181 2.38 20.77 10.72
CA LYS A 181 2.27 21.69 11.85
C LYS A 181 0.89 21.56 12.50
N GLU A 182 0.85 21.68 13.82
CA GLU A 182 -0.32 21.36 14.66
C GLU A 182 -1.61 22.10 14.22
N ASP A 183 -1.49 23.33 13.72
CA ASP A 183 -2.63 24.18 13.35
C ASP A 183 -3.18 23.92 11.93
N LYS A 184 -2.58 22.99 11.18
CA LYS A 184 -2.90 22.80 9.74
C LYS A 184 -4.00 21.78 9.48
N ARG A 185 -4.28 20.88 10.43
CA ARG A 185 -5.35 19.90 10.32
C ARG A 185 -6.36 20.05 11.46
N LEU A 186 -7.34 20.92 11.23
CA LEU A 186 -8.43 21.13 12.16
C LEU A 186 -9.41 19.94 12.12
N ILE A 187 -9.79 19.45 13.29
CA ILE A 187 -10.82 18.42 13.43
C ILE A 187 -12.18 19.12 13.31
N ALA A 188 -13.07 18.58 12.48
CA ALA A 188 -14.43 19.09 12.36
C ALA A 188 -15.21 18.77 13.64
N ASN A 189 -15.79 19.80 14.27
CA ASN A 189 -16.62 19.70 15.48
C ASN A 189 -16.06 18.73 16.55
N PRO A 190 -14.89 19.03 17.14
CA PRO A 190 -14.20 18.12 18.05
C PRO A 190 -15.00 17.78 19.33
N GLU A 191 -16.00 18.60 19.67
CA GLU A 191 -16.87 18.41 20.84
C GLU A 191 -18.22 17.73 20.51
N ASP A 192 -18.45 17.34 19.25
CA ASP A 192 -19.67 16.65 18.81
C ASP A 192 -19.37 15.20 18.46
N ASP A 193 -19.65 14.29 19.38
CA ASP A 193 -19.43 12.85 19.22
C ASP A 193 -20.27 12.20 18.11
N ASN A 194 -21.18 12.95 17.45
CA ASN A 194 -21.90 12.49 16.26
C ASN A 194 -21.13 12.72 14.96
N VAL A 195 -20.02 13.47 15.01
CA VAL A 195 -19.21 13.79 13.84
C VAL A 195 -18.01 12.84 13.78
N ILE A 196 -18.02 11.97 12.77
CA ILE A 196 -16.89 11.07 12.49
C ILE A 196 -15.91 11.80 11.56
N ALA A 197 -14.75 12.19 12.09
CA ALA A 197 -13.65 12.71 11.29
C ALA A 197 -12.94 11.59 10.51
N ASN A 198 -12.38 11.92 9.34
CA ASN A 198 -11.55 10.97 8.59
C ASN A 198 -10.27 10.64 9.36
N ALA A 199 -9.90 9.36 9.39
CA ALA A 199 -8.68 8.91 10.07
C ALA A 199 -7.38 9.36 9.36
N CYS A 200 -7.45 9.70 8.08
CA CYS A 200 -6.31 10.10 7.27
C CYS A 200 -6.73 10.92 6.04
N GLU A 201 -5.76 11.64 5.45
CA GLU A 201 -5.91 12.25 4.13
C GLU A 201 -6.12 11.17 3.09
N SER A 202 -7.35 11.12 2.56
CA SER A 202 -7.77 10.07 1.67
C SER A 202 -8.87 10.56 0.74
N LYS A 203 -9.00 9.91 -0.41
CA LYS A 203 -10.10 10.13 -1.36
C LYS A 203 -11.18 9.07 -1.13
N PRO A 204 -12.45 9.46 -0.89
CA PRO A 204 -13.53 8.48 -0.75
C PRO A 204 -13.58 7.54 -1.95
N TYR A 205 -13.64 6.23 -1.68
CA TYR A 205 -13.76 5.20 -2.71
C TYR A 205 -15.19 4.66 -2.78
N LYS A 206 -15.68 4.08 -1.67
CA LYS A 206 -16.98 3.40 -1.64
C LYS A 206 -17.58 3.41 -0.23
N VAL A 207 -18.88 3.65 -0.18
CA VAL A 207 -19.70 3.39 1.01
C VAL A 207 -20.60 2.20 0.71
N ALA A 208 -20.54 1.17 1.54
CA ALA A 208 -21.47 0.05 1.51
C ALA A 208 -22.24 0.00 2.83
N ARG A 209 -23.53 -0.30 2.74
CA ARG A 209 -24.42 -0.46 3.91
C ARG A 209 -24.99 -1.86 3.91
N ASN A 210 -25.45 -2.28 5.09
CA ASN A 210 -26.01 -3.62 5.29
C ASN A 210 -25.01 -4.72 4.87
N VAL A 211 -23.76 -4.58 5.31
CA VAL A 211 -22.68 -5.52 4.94
C VAL A 211 -22.93 -6.90 5.54
N ALA A 212 -22.68 -7.93 4.74
CA ALA A 212 -22.92 -9.31 5.14
C ALA A 212 -21.71 -9.90 5.88
N GLN A 213 -21.97 -10.94 6.69
CA GLN A 213 -20.92 -11.74 7.32
C GLN A 213 -19.91 -12.28 6.29
N ARG A 214 -20.43 -12.82 5.18
CA ARG A 214 -19.64 -13.39 4.09
C ARG A 214 -20.22 -12.96 2.75
N ASP A 215 -19.35 -12.55 1.83
CA ASP A 215 -19.75 -12.17 0.47
C ASP A 215 -18.65 -12.51 -0.56
N HIS A 216 -19.00 -12.48 -1.84
CA HIS A 216 -18.09 -12.77 -2.94
C HIS A 216 -17.29 -11.50 -3.28
N PHE A 217 -16.19 -11.27 -2.56
CA PHE A 217 -15.34 -10.08 -2.77
C PHE A 217 -14.42 -10.18 -4.00
N TRP A 218 -14.29 -11.37 -4.60
CA TRP A 218 -13.41 -11.66 -5.75
C TRP A 218 -14.12 -11.62 -7.12
N ILE A 219 -15.35 -11.14 -7.19
CA ILE A 219 -16.12 -10.97 -8.44
C ILE A 219 -16.37 -9.48 -8.74
N LYS A 220 -16.80 -9.17 -9.98
CA LYS A 220 -17.15 -7.81 -10.41
C LYS A 220 -18.19 -7.19 -9.45
N GLY A 221 -17.91 -5.97 -8.98
CA GLY A 221 -18.70 -5.25 -7.98
C GLY A 221 -18.12 -5.25 -6.57
N GLN A 222 -17.19 -6.18 -6.25
CA GLN A 222 -16.40 -6.27 -5.02
C GLN A 222 -17.22 -5.96 -3.76
N ALA A 223 -18.14 -6.86 -3.43
CA ALA A 223 -18.86 -6.79 -2.17
C ALA A 223 -17.90 -7.01 -0.99
N TYR A 224 -18.20 -6.39 0.15
CA TYR A 224 -17.39 -6.56 1.36
C TYR A 224 -17.82 -7.80 2.11
N SER A 225 -16.85 -8.64 2.47
CA SER A 225 -17.05 -9.81 3.32
C SER A 225 -16.41 -9.55 4.68
N LEU A 226 -17.22 -9.38 5.73
CA LEU A 226 -16.71 -9.00 7.05
C LEU A 226 -15.72 -10.03 7.61
N MET A 227 -16.00 -11.33 7.45
CA MET A 227 -15.07 -12.38 7.89
C MET A 227 -13.70 -12.25 7.19
N ASP A 228 -13.70 -11.99 5.89
CA ASP A 228 -12.46 -11.88 5.13
C ASP A 228 -11.72 -10.58 5.44
N MET A 229 -12.44 -9.46 5.58
CA MET A 229 -11.88 -8.16 5.98
C MET A 229 -11.30 -8.19 7.40
N LEU A 230 -11.92 -8.92 8.32
CA LEU A 230 -11.53 -8.93 9.73
C LEU A 230 -10.71 -10.16 10.11
N ALA A 231 -10.11 -10.85 9.13
CA ALA A 231 -9.24 -12.00 9.35
C ALA A 231 -9.89 -13.11 10.19
N MET A 232 -11.21 -13.29 10.02
CA MET A 232 -12.07 -14.21 10.75
C MET A 232 -12.13 -13.97 12.26
N ASP A 233 -11.76 -12.76 12.73
CA ASP A 233 -11.92 -12.37 14.12
C ASP A 233 -13.41 -12.39 14.51
N LEU A 234 -13.74 -12.94 15.68
CA LEU A 234 -15.12 -13.12 16.13
C LEU A 234 -15.88 -11.80 16.32
N LEU A 235 -15.17 -10.67 16.52
CA LEU A 235 -15.79 -9.35 16.64
C LEU A 235 -16.51 -8.90 15.36
N HIS A 236 -16.29 -9.57 14.22
CA HIS A 236 -17.05 -9.32 12.99
C HIS A 236 -18.57 -9.47 13.17
N GLU A 237 -19.02 -10.31 14.11
CA GLU A 237 -20.46 -10.55 14.36
C GLU A 237 -21.19 -9.28 14.78
N HIS A 238 -20.52 -8.40 15.53
CA HIS A 238 -21.07 -7.12 15.98
C HIS A 238 -21.26 -6.09 14.85
N LEU A 239 -20.63 -6.32 13.70
CA LEU A 239 -20.60 -5.38 12.57
C LEU A 239 -21.51 -5.81 11.41
N ILE A 240 -22.16 -6.97 11.52
CA ILE A 240 -23.10 -7.48 10.50
C ILE A 240 -24.27 -6.52 10.35
N GLY A 241 -24.63 -6.20 9.10
CA GLY A 241 -25.64 -5.20 8.78
C GLY A 241 -25.14 -3.75 8.89
N GLY A 242 -23.87 -3.55 9.26
CA GLY A 242 -23.26 -2.24 9.45
C GLY A 242 -22.95 -1.49 8.15
N THR A 243 -22.14 -0.44 8.28
CA THR A 243 -21.68 0.41 7.17
C THR A 243 -20.15 0.34 7.06
N VAL A 244 -19.66 0.12 5.84
CA VAL A 244 -18.23 0.21 5.50
C VAL A 244 -18.01 1.47 4.67
N TYR A 245 -17.11 2.33 5.14
CA TYR A 245 -16.54 3.44 4.39
C TYR A 245 -15.10 3.08 4.02
N GLN A 246 -14.81 3.00 2.72
CA GLN A 246 -13.45 2.84 2.20
C GLN A 246 -12.99 4.12 1.53
N ALA A 247 -11.76 4.51 1.80
CA ALA A 247 -11.07 5.62 1.17
C ALA A 247 -9.64 5.21 0.78
N PHE A 248 -9.10 5.87 -0.25
CA PHE A 248 -7.79 5.60 -0.83
C PHE A 248 -6.77 6.64 -0.39
N LEU A 249 -5.57 6.20 -0.02
CA LEU A 249 -4.42 7.07 0.27
C LEU A 249 -3.52 7.10 -0.97
N SER A 250 -3.16 8.29 -1.43
CA SER A 250 -2.12 8.41 -2.47
C SER A 250 -0.73 8.33 -1.83
N ALA A 251 0.29 8.02 -2.63
CA ALA A 251 1.69 8.00 -2.18
C ALA A 251 2.22 9.33 -1.63
N LEU A 252 1.41 10.40 -1.68
CA LEU A 252 1.75 11.73 -1.17
C LEU A 252 1.24 11.94 0.26
N THR A 253 0.36 11.06 0.76
CA THR A 253 -0.27 11.16 2.07
C THR A 253 0.44 10.28 3.11
N TYR A 254 0.22 10.58 4.38
CA TYR A 254 0.91 9.98 5.52
C TYR A 254 0.70 8.45 5.62
N LEU A 255 1.77 7.69 5.86
CA LEU A 255 1.78 6.22 5.84
C LEU A 255 2.48 5.61 7.07
N LYS A 256 2.06 4.39 7.45
CA LYS A 256 2.71 3.52 8.46
C LYS A 256 2.77 2.07 7.96
N GLU A 257 3.70 1.27 8.48
CA GLU A 257 4.18 -0.06 8.01
C GLU A 257 3.14 -1.14 7.58
N GLY A 258 3.54 -2.05 6.67
CA GLY A 258 2.78 -3.20 6.14
C GLY A 258 3.47 -3.86 4.93
N THR A 259 3.04 -5.06 4.52
CA THR A 259 3.66 -5.85 3.41
C THR A 259 2.66 -6.84 2.79
N TYR A 260 2.08 -6.59 1.60
CA TYR A 260 1.31 -7.63 0.88
C TYR A 260 1.12 -7.32 -0.60
N PHE A 261 1.36 -8.33 -1.42
CA PHE A 261 1.34 -8.28 -2.88
C PHE A 261 0.34 -9.32 -3.41
N SER A 262 -0.86 -8.92 -3.84
CA SER A 262 -1.76 -9.80 -4.60
C SER A 262 -2.77 -8.97 -5.38
N GLU A 263 -2.91 -9.27 -6.66
CA GLU A 263 -3.93 -8.69 -7.53
C GLU A 263 -5.04 -9.69 -7.82
N PRO A 264 -6.31 -9.27 -7.90
CA PRO A 264 -7.38 -10.17 -8.30
C PRO A 264 -7.26 -10.57 -9.77
N LEU A 265 -7.52 -11.85 -10.08
CA LEU A 265 -7.34 -12.41 -11.43
C LEU A 265 -8.20 -11.74 -12.53
N PHE A 266 -9.29 -11.07 -12.18
CA PHE A 266 -10.12 -10.35 -13.15
C PHE A 266 -9.48 -9.04 -13.64
N GLU A 267 -8.38 -8.61 -13.02
CA GLU A 267 -7.59 -7.45 -13.42
C GLU A 267 -6.35 -7.84 -14.20
N GLY A 268 -5.81 -9.02 -13.95
CA GLY A 268 -4.64 -9.52 -14.64
C GLY A 268 -4.93 -10.23 -15.97
N LEU A 269 -3.91 -10.89 -16.51
CA LEU A 269 -4.00 -11.76 -17.70
C LEU A 269 -4.80 -13.05 -17.44
N GLY A 270 -5.30 -13.22 -16.21
CA GLY A 270 -6.14 -14.35 -15.79
C GLY A 270 -7.62 -14.22 -16.13
N ASP A 271 -8.11 -13.07 -16.61
CA ASP A 271 -9.50 -12.92 -17.07
C ASP A 271 -9.66 -13.53 -18.48
N PRO A 272 -10.50 -14.57 -18.66
CA PRO A 272 -10.75 -15.16 -19.98
C PRO A 272 -11.34 -14.18 -21.01
N SER A 273 -11.84 -13.03 -20.57
CA SER A 273 -12.48 -12.00 -21.39
C SER A 273 -11.57 -10.82 -21.76
N THR A 274 -10.35 -10.71 -21.22
CA THR A 274 -9.41 -9.63 -21.61
C THR A 274 -8.80 -9.91 -22.98
N LYS A 275 -9.17 -9.09 -23.97
CA LYS A 275 -8.52 -9.05 -25.28
C LYS A 275 -7.30 -8.13 -25.20
N SER A 276 -6.15 -8.73 -24.90
CA SER A 276 -4.78 -8.22 -25.12
C SER A 276 -4.33 -6.88 -24.51
N ASP A 277 -5.21 -6.04 -23.95
CA ASP A 277 -4.83 -4.77 -23.35
C ASP A 277 -5.13 -4.72 -21.84
N ILE A 278 -4.12 -4.29 -21.06
CA ILE A 278 -4.24 -4.02 -19.63
C ILE A 278 -4.76 -2.58 -19.50
N ASP A 279 -5.97 -2.44 -18.95
CA ASP A 279 -6.56 -1.14 -18.63
C ASP A 279 -5.73 -0.42 -17.55
N LYS A 280 -5.33 0.82 -17.84
CA LYS A 280 -4.48 1.66 -16.98
C LYS A 280 -5.19 2.12 -15.69
N GLY A 281 -6.49 1.85 -15.53
CA GLY A 281 -7.27 2.18 -14.32
C GLY A 281 -7.41 1.06 -13.29
N LYS A 282 -6.72 -0.08 -13.47
CA LYS A 282 -6.99 -1.31 -12.70
C LYS A 282 -6.65 -1.27 -11.22
N GLU A 283 -5.66 -0.48 -10.80
CA GLU A 283 -5.38 -0.24 -9.38
C GLU A 283 -6.61 0.34 -8.65
N VAL A 284 -7.44 1.14 -9.32
CA VAL A 284 -8.67 1.70 -8.75
C VAL A 284 -9.80 0.66 -8.71
N THR A 285 -9.77 -0.34 -9.59
CA THR A 285 -10.81 -1.37 -9.66
C THR A 285 -10.60 -2.51 -8.66
N SER A 286 -9.40 -2.69 -8.07
CA SER A 286 -9.09 -3.80 -7.13
C SER A 286 -9.35 -3.45 -5.67
N GLN A 287 -9.65 -2.18 -5.40
CA GLN A 287 -9.65 -1.61 -4.06
C GLN A 287 -10.55 -2.38 -3.09
N GLY A 288 -11.72 -2.86 -3.52
CA GLY A 288 -12.57 -3.70 -2.67
C GLY A 288 -11.98 -5.07 -2.36
N TYR A 289 -11.30 -5.72 -3.32
CA TYR A 289 -10.59 -7.00 -3.09
C TYR A 289 -9.43 -6.85 -2.08
N LEU A 290 -8.70 -5.74 -2.19
CA LEU A 290 -7.56 -5.46 -1.32
C LEU A 290 -7.95 -5.37 0.15
N THR A 291 -9.20 -4.96 0.45
CA THR A 291 -9.69 -4.90 1.84
C THR A 291 -9.70 -6.25 2.57
N ALA A 292 -9.79 -7.35 1.83
CA ALA A 292 -9.82 -8.69 2.38
C ALA A 292 -8.43 -9.35 2.43
N LYS A 293 -7.51 -8.87 1.59
CA LYS A 293 -6.28 -9.61 1.25
C LYS A 293 -5.00 -8.90 1.67
N ALA A 294 -4.96 -7.57 1.63
CA ALA A 294 -3.77 -6.83 2.01
C ALA A 294 -3.42 -7.01 3.49
N THR A 295 -2.13 -6.98 3.79
CA THR A 295 -1.61 -6.89 5.16
C THR A 295 -2.16 -5.62 5.77
N ARG A 296 -2.72 -5.77 6.96
CA ARG A 296 -3.48 -4.71 7.61
C ARG A 296 -3.39 -4.83 9.12
N ALA A 297 -3.48 -3.67 9.77
CA ALA A 297 -3.78 -3.60 11.19
C ALA A 297 -5.29 -3.49 11.36
N ILE A 298 -5.87 -4.31 12.25
CA ILE A 298 -7.29 -4.26 12.58
C ILE A 298 -7.39 -3.71 14.00
N VAL A 299 -8.01 -2.54 14.15
CA VAL A 299 -8.20 -1.88 15.44
C VAL A 299 -9.69 -1.78 15.72
N PHE A 300 -10.11 -2.33 16.86
CA PHE A 300 -11.48 -2.22 17.36
C PHE A 300 -11.53 -1.13 18.43
N ILE A 301 -12.52 -0.24 18.32
CA ILE A 301 -12.70 0.91 19.19
C ILE A 301 -14.16 0.90 19.65
N GLU A 302 -14.39 0.86 20.95
CA GLU A 302 -15.71 1.15 21.51
C GLU A 302 -15.88 2.67 21.53
N ALA A 303 -16.81 3.20 20.73
CA ALA A 303 -17.03 4.64 20.66
C ALA A 303 -17.74 5.15 21.93
N ASP A 304 -17.36 6.34 22.40
CA ASP A 304 -18.06 7.02 23.50
C ASP A 304 -19.52 7.33 23.12
N ASN A 305 -19.77 7.60 21.84
CA ASN A 305 -21.11 7.68 21.28
C ASN A 305 -21.76 6.28 21.19
N LYS A 306 -22.72 6.04 22.08
CA LYS A 306 -23.45 4.77 22.18
C LYS A 306 -24.27 4.42 20.93
N ASP A 307 -24.64 5.41 20.12
CA ASP A 307 -25.37 5.17 18.87
C ASP A 307 -24.44 4.65 17.76
N LEU A 308 -23.13 4.89 17.86
CA LEU A 308 -22.11 4.30 16.98
C LEU A 308 -21.68 2.91 17.45
N GLY A 309 -21.50 2.73 18.77
CA GLY A 309 -21.09 1.46 19.37
C GLY A 309 -19.69 1.03 18.91
N LEU A 310 -19.52 -0.25 18.60
CA LEU A 310 -18.24 -0.80 18.16
C LEU A 310 -17.89 -0.32 16.75
N VAL A 311 -16.75 0.35 16.63
CA VAL A 311 -16.17 0.79 15.36
C VAL A 311 -14.91 -0.03 15.08
N CYS A 312 -14.73 -0.44 13.83
CA CYS A 312 -13.51 -1.11 13.39
C CYS A 312 -12.78 -0.25 12.35
N PHE A 313 -11.49 -0.04 12.56
CA PHE A 313 -10.57 0.57 11.60
C PHE A 313 -9.59 -0.48 11.06
N PRO A 314 -9.85 -1.05 9.87
CA PRO A 314 -8.89 -1.87 9.15
C PRO A 314 -7.99 -0.96 8.30
N GLY A 315 -6.78 -0.68 8.80
CA GLY A 315 -5.76 0.09 8.09
C GLY A 315 -5.00 -0.80 7.10
N HIS A 316 -5.15 -0.54 5.80
CA HIS A 316 -4.47 -1.26 4.72
C HIS A 316 -3.21 -0.49 4.32
N LYS A 317 -2.12 -1.21 4.04
CA LYS A 317 -0.95 -0.62 3.37
C LYS A 317 -0.87 -1.15 1.94
N HIS A 318 -0.76 -0.22 1.00
CA HIS A 318 -0.18 -0.47 -0.31
C HIS A 318 1.29 -0.03 -0.26
N ASP A 319 2.17 -0.88 -0.75
CA ASP A 319 3.61 -0.63 -0.79
C ASP A 319 3.97 0.62 -1.58
#